data_AF-A0A091C7V2-F1
#
_entry.id   AF-A0A091C7V2-F1
#
_cell.length_a   1.000
_cell.length_b   1.000
_cell.length_c   1.000
_cell.angle_alpha   90.00
_cell.angle_beta   90.00
_cell.angle_gamma   90.00
#
_symmetry.space_group_name_H-M   'P 1'
#
loop_
_entity.id
_entity.type
_entity.pdbx_description
1 polymer ?
#
loop_
_entity_poly.entity_id
_entity_poly.type
_entity_poly.pdbx_seq_one_letter_code
_entity_poly.pdbx_strand_id
1 'polypeptide(L)'
;MITLKKEWSFFKSRYTISAQQIEVQGNWWDMEFEVYSQEKQVASIRKRWFSWGDTYEVTILDEELEQLLISLVIAIDCVKADEAGAASGSN
;
A
#
# COMPACT_ATOMS: atom_id res chain seq x y z
N MET A 1 11.20 0.52 -14.12
CA MET A 1 11.73 0.67 -12.75
C MET A 1 10.67 1.38 -11.93
N ILE A 2 10.24 0.78 -10.81
CA ILE A 2 9.23 1.35 -9.92
C ILE A 2 9.98 2.04 -8.79
N THR A 3 9.81 3.35 -8.63
CA THR A 3 10.44 4.12 -7.56
C THR A 3 9.36 4.57 -6.59
N LEU A 4 9.40 4.06 -5.35
CA LEU A 4 8.54 4.50 -4.26
C LEU A 4 9.24 5.65 -3.53
N LYS A 5 8.63 6.83 -3.52
CA LYS A 5 9.14 7.98 -2.77
C LYS A 5 8.24 8.27 -1.57
N LYS A 6 8.78 8.11 -0.36
CA LYS A 6 8.12 8.48 0.90
C LYS A 6 8.16 9.99 1.07
N GLU A 7 7.01 10.64 1.03
CA GLU A 7 6.91 12.04 1.43
C GLU A 7 6.46 12.10 2.90
N TRP A 8 7.27 12.75 3.74
CA TRP A 8 6.96 12.93 5.15
C TRP A 8 5.73 13.83 5.29
N SER A 9 4.62 13.23 5.68
CA SER A 9 3.36 13.90 5.98
C SER A 9 3.03 13.62 7.44
N PHE A 10 2.71 14.68 8.19
CA PHE A 10 2.62 14.67 9.64
C PHE A 10 1.49 13.80 10.21
N PHE A 11 0.54 13.32 9.39
CA PHE A 11 -0.57 12.46 9.84
C PHE A 11 -1.07 11.41 8.84
N LYS A 12 -0.66 11.44 7.56
CA LYS A 12 -1.07 10.45 6.53
C LYS A 12 0.04 10.27 5.52
N SER A 13 0.78 9.17 5.58
CA SER A 13 1.93 8.98 4.70
C SER A 13 1.49 9.01 3.23
N ARG A 14 2.10 9.86 2.40
CA ARG A 14 1.82 9.94 0.96
C ARG A 14 3.00 9.34 0.22
N TYR A 15 2.74 8.37 -0.63
CA TYR A 15 3.75 7.70 -1.44
C TYR A 15 3.43 7.88 -2.91
N THR A 16 4.39 8.41 -3.67
CA THR A 16 4.25 8.52 -5.12
C THR A 16 5.06 7.43 -5.77
N ILE A 17 4.41 6.66 -6.65
CA ILE A 17 5.04 5.60 -7.43
C ILE A 17 5.24 6.14 -8.84
N SER A 18 6.50 6.38 -9.23
CA SER A 18 6.80 6.98 -10.55
C SER A 18 6.56 6.06 -11.75
N ALA A 19 6.12 4.82 -11.53
CA ALA A 19 5.61 3.97 -12.61
C ALA A 19 4.12 4.27 -12.82
N GLN A 20 3.75 4.69 -14.03
CA GLN A 20 2.36 4.94 -14.45
C GLN A 20 1.56 6.05 -13.71
N GLN A 21 2.23 7.05 -13.12
CA GLN A 21 1.55 8.16 -12.42
C GLN A 21 0.59 7.68 -11.33
N ILE A 22 0.99 6.62 -10.61
CA ILE A 22 0.20 6.07 -9.52
C ILE A 22 0.60 6.73 -8.20
N GLU A 23 -0.40 7.17 -7.46
CA GLU A 23 -0.26 7.81 -6.17
C GLU A 23 -0.96 6.97 -5.10
N VAL A 24 -0.27 6.73 -3.99
CA VAL A 24 -0.81 6.01 -2.84
C VAL A 24 -0.99 7.00 -1.70
N GLN A 25 -2.22 7.09 -1.19
CA GLN A 25 -2.59 7.99 -0.11
C GLN A 25 -3.19 7.19 1.07
N GLY A 26 -2.66 7.37 2.29
CA GLY A 26 -3.25 6.78 3.49
C GLY A 26 -2.23 6.30 4.50
N ASN A 27 -2.63 5.32 5.34
CA ASN A 27 -1.72 4.61 6.22
C ASN A 27 -1.44 3.20 5.69
N TRP A 28 -0.37 3.08 4.92
CA TRP A 28 0.16 1.80 4.45
C TRP A 28 0.54 0.83 5.57
N TRP A 29 0.92 1.31 6.76
CA TRP A 29 1.34 0.48 7.88
C TRP A 29 0.13 -0.23 8.50
N ASP A 30 -1.00 0.47 8.58
CA ASP A 30 -2.27 -0.12 9.01
C ASP A 30 -3.00 -0.85 7.86
N MET A 31 -2.41 -0.89 6.66
CA MET A 31 -3.03 -1.41 5.44
C MET A 31 -4.40 -0.76 5.17
N GLU A 32 -4.44 0.57 5.33
CA GLU A 32 -5.59 1.44 5.09
C GLU A 32 -5.17 2.57 4.15
N PHE A 33 -5.28 2.35 2.85
CA PHE A 33 -4.85 3.31 1.84
C PHE A 33 -5.62 3.19 0.53
N GLU A 34 -5.56 4.26 -0.25
CA GLU A 34 -6.19 4.37 -1.56
C GLU A 34 -5.13 4.60 -2.62
N VAL A 35 -5.42 4.09 -3.82
CA VAL A 35 -4.53 4.20 -4.97
C VAL A 35 -5.22 5.02 -6.05
N TYR A 36 -4.52 6.02 -6.56
CA TYR A 36 -4.98 6.96 -7.56
C TYR A 36 -4.10 6.87 -8.81
N SER A 37 -4.70 6.94 -9.99
CA SER A 37 -4.02 7.16 -11.27
C SER A 37 -4.60 8.42 -11.90
N GLN A 38 -3.76 9.41 -12.20
CA GLN A 38 -4.22 10.68 -12.78
C GLN A 38 -5.43 11.29 -12.04
N GLU A 39 -5.37 11.35 -10.70
CA GLU A 39 -6.44 11.85 -9.81
C GLU A 39 -7.72 10.99 -9.76
N LYS A 40 -7.83 9.92 -10.56
CA LYS A 40 -8.92 8.93 -10.48
C LYS A 40 -8.54 7.84 -9.48
N GLN A 41 -9.42 7.56 -8.53
CA GLN A 41 -9.26 6.40 -7.65
C GLN A 41 -9.36 5.10 -8.45
N VAL A 42 -8.35 4.25 -8.35
CA VAL A 42 -8.26 2.95 -9.06
C VAL A 42 -8.28 1.76 -8.10
N ALA A 43 -7.97 1.97 -6.82
CA ALA A 43 -8.13 0.94 -5.80
C ALA A 43 -8.33 1.50 -4.38
N SER A 44 -8.86 0.66 -3.49
CA SER A 44 -8.83 0.90 -2.04
C SER A 44 -8.44 -0.37 -1.30
N ILE A 45 -7.60 -0.23 -0.29
CA ILE A 45 -7.10 -1.31 0.56
C ILE A 45 -7.52 -0.99 1.99
N ARG A 46 -8.16 -1.95 2.65
CA ARG A 46 -8.60 -1.84 4.04
C ARG A 46 -8.41 -3.14 4.81
N LYS A 47 -7.97 -3.05 6.06
CA LYS A 47 -7.88 -4.21 6.96
C LYS A 47 -9.27 -4.72 7.32
N ARG A 48 -9.47 -6.04 7.28
CA ARG A 48 -10.68 -6.66 7.86
C ARG A 48 -10.47 -6.85 9.36
N TRP A 49 -11.32 -6.21 10.16
CA TRP A 49 -11.22 -6.21 11.63
C TRP A 49 -11.77 -7.48 12.29
N PHE A 50 -12.33 -8.43 11.53
CA PHE A 50 -13.04 -9.61 12.07
C PHE A 50 -12.45 -10.96 11.64
N SER A 51 -11.19 -11.01 11.20
CA SER A 51 -10.49 -12.24 10.81
C SER A 51 -9.35 -12.55 11.77
N TRP A 52 -9.16 -13.83 12.10
CA TRP A 52 -7.93 -14.32 12.72
C TRP A 52 -6.76 -14.14 11.73
N GLY A 53 -6.00 -13.05 11.86
CA GLY A 53 -4.77 -12.79 11.08
C GLY A 53 -4.77 -11.46 10.30
N ASP A 54 -3.69 -11.26 9.53
CA ASP A 54 -3.51 -10.14 8.60
C ASP A 54 -4.31 -10.38 7.30
N THR A 55 -5.62 -10.14 7.35
CA THR A 55 -6.47 -10.17 6.15
C THR A 55 -6.80 -8.76 5.69
N TYR A 56 -6.57 -8.53 4.40
CA TYR A 56 -6.80 -7.25 3.74
C TYR A 56 -7.86 -7.41 2.65
N GLU A 57 -8.74 -6.43 2.55
CA GLU A 57 -9.67 -6.32 1.44
C GLU A 57 -9.13 -5.30 0.44
N VAL A 58 -8.95 -5.76 -0.80
CA VAL A 58 -8.51 -4.95 -1.93
C VAL A 58 -9.70 -4.78 -2.86
N THR A 59 -10.19 -3.55 -2.99
CA THR A 59 -11.21 -3.20 -3.98
C THR A 59 -10.51 -2.59 -5.18
N ILE A 60 -10.68 -3.20 -6.35
CA ILE A 60 -10.10 -2.73 -7.61
C ILE A 60 -11.22 -2.10 -8.43
N LEU A 61 -11.02 -0.84 -8.82
CA LEU A 61 -11.99 -0.05 -9.59
C LEU A 61 -11.63 0.00 -11.08
N ASP A 62 -10.41 -0.39 -11.42
CA ASP A 62 -9.88 -0.39 -12.77
C ASP A 62 -9.20 -1.74 -13.06
N GLU A 63 -9.88 -2.61 -13.81
CA GLU A 63 -9.43 -3.99 -14.09
C GLU A 63 -8.12 -4.01 -14.90
N GLU A 64 -7.84 -3.00 -15.72
CA GLU A 64 -6.60 -2.92 -16.49
C GLU A 64 -5.35 -2.80 -15.58
N LEU A 65 -5.55 -2.29 -14.36
CA LEU A 65 -4.50 -2.10 -13.36
C LEU A 65 -4.47 -3.21 -12.32
N GLU A 66 -5.33 -4.23 -12.40
CA GLU A 66 -5.48 -5.27 -11.38
C GLU A 66 -4.14 -5.90 -11.00
N GLN A 67 -3.39 -6.38 -12.00
CA GLN A 67 -2.11 -7.07 -11.76
C GLN A 67 -1.08 -6.15 -11.08
N LEU A 68 -1.06 -4.87 -11.47
CA LEU A 68 -0.18 -3.87 -10.88
C LEU A 68 -0.56 -3.58 -9.43
N LEU A 69 -1.85 -3.39 -9.16
CA LEU A 69 -2.39 -3.11 -7.84
C LEU A 69 -2.14 -4.27 -6.86
N ILE A 70 -2.37 -5.50 -7.29
CA ILE A 70 -2.07 -6.70 -6.48
C ILE A 70 -0.56 -6.80 -6.21
N SER A 71 0.29 -6.58 -7.22
CA SER A 71 1.75 -6.61 -7.03
C SER A 71 2.23 -5.55 -6.03
N LEU A 72 1.60 -4.36 -6.05
CA LEU A 72 1.89 -3.29 -5.12
C LEU A 72 1.50 -3.67 -3.67
N VAL A 73 0.32 -4.24 -3.48
CA VAL A 73 -0.12 -4.71 -2.15
C VAL A 73 0.85 -5.75 -1.59
N ILE A 74 1.27 -6.72 -2.41
CA ILE A 74 2.26 -7.74 -2.01
C ILE A 74 3.61 -7.11 -1.66
N ALA A 75 4.08 -6.14 -2.46
CA ALA A 75 5.34 -5.45 -2.19
C ALA A 75 5.30 -4.67 -0.87
N ILE A 76 4.19 -3.98 -0.58
CA ILE A 76 3.99 -3.26 0.68
C ILE A 76 3.95 -4.23 1.87
N ASP A 77 3.24 -5.36 1.73
CA ASP A 77 3.16 -6.40 2.76
C ASP A 77 4.55 -6.98 3.10
N CYS A 78 5.36 -7.27 2.07
CA CYS A 78 6.74 -7.73 2.25
C CYS A 78 7.62 -6.70 2.97
N VAL A 79 7.53 -5.41 2.62
CA VAL A 79 8.28 -4.33 3.30
C VAL A 79 7.87 -4.22 4.76
N LYS A 80 6.57 -4.32 5.05
CA LYS A 80 6.04 -4.28 6.42
C LYS A 80 6.53 -5.48 7.25
N ALA A 81 6.54 -6.67 6.66
CA ALA A 81 7.08 -7.88 7.31
C ALA A 81 8.59 -7.77 7.59
N ASP A 82 9.36 -7.19 6.66
CA ASP A 82 10.79 -6.93 6.82
C ASP A 82 11.07 -5.91 7.94
N GLU A 83 10.32 -4.79 7.99
CA GLU A 83 10.42 -3.81 9.08
C GLU A 83 10.08 -4.43 10.46
N ALA A 84 9.06 -5.29 10.53
CA ALA A 84 8.70 -6.00 11.76
C ALA A 84 9.79 -7.01 12.19
N GLY A 85 10.40 -7.71 11.23
CA GLY A 85 11.52 -8.62 11.47
C GLY A 85 12.78 -7.90 11.97
N ALA A 86 13.10 -6.74 11.40
CA ALA A 86 14.24 -5.92 11.81
C ALA A 86 14.10 -5.37 13.24
N ALA A 87 12.89 -5.02 13.68
CA ALA A 87 12.62 -4.60 15.07
C ALA A 87 12.78 -5.73 16.11
N SER A 88 12.79 -6.99 15.66
CA SER A 88 12.86 -8.19 16.52
C SER A 88 14.30 -8.62 16.84
N GLY A 89 15.31 -7.98 16.25
CA GLY A 89 16.73 -8.37 16.34
C GLY A 89 17.56 -7.67 17.42
N SER A 90 16.95 -6.94 18.35
CA SER A 90 17.66 -6.26 19.45
C SER A 90 17.52 -7.06 20.74
N ASN A 91 18.35 -8.09 20.94
CA ASN A 91 18.59 -8.69 22.26
C ASN A 91 20.03 -9.16 22.40
#